data_AF-A0A8B8R061-F1
#
_entry.id   AF-A0A8B8R061-F1
#
_cell.length_a   1.000
_cell.length_b   1.000
_cell.length_c   1.000
_cell.angle_alpha   90.00
_cell.angle_beta   90.00
_cell.angle_gamma   90.00
#
_symmetry.space_group_name_H-M   'P 1'
#
loop_
_entity.id
_entity.type
_entity.pdbx_description
1 polymer ?
#
loop_
_entity_poly.entity_id
_entity_poly.type
_entity_poly.pdbx_seq_one_letter_code
_entity_poly.pdbx_strand_id
1 'polypeptide(L)'
;MEDEDSDPCYDESLDYSHDHALIERNVKKGMYVRCCKCHGPVEGSVLGCKECNGYFWHKKCLEELPREIRHPYHPEHCLVLQESDYGGKVCTVCRPFIRGSYFSCNDCEFYLDAYCASLYSAPEYAGRMFRNGSHLFALRKLERGSQTTGECCDRLMAEPYIFHCVEPNCMLRLHLSCPPFSFPDTVAHRRHLHPLNLDTSLVEEEEDPNDEYYCDSCESQRTSNRPVYCCRECIPNFVAHVCCVAYEVCSLLTFQ
;
A
#
# COMPACT_ATOMS: atom_id res chain seq x y z
N MET A 1 0.05 41.68 -31.26
CA MET A 1 -0.65 41.42 -29.99
C MET A 1 -0.63 39.93 -29.86
N GLU A 2 0.40 39.49 -29.17
CA GLU A 2 0.65 38.12 -28.74
C GLU A 2 -0.34 37.82 -27.62
N ASP A 3 -0.86 36.60 -27.57
CA ASP A 3 -1.34 36.00 -26.34
C ASP A 3 -0.92 34.53 -26.37
N GLU A 4 -0.04 34.20 -25.42
CA GLU A 4 0.65 32.93 -25.23
C GLU A 4 -0.25 31.92 -24.51
N ASP A 5 -0.27 30.70 -25.06
CA ASP A 5 -0.62 29.49 -24.33
C ASP A 5 0.36 29.27 -23.15
N SER A 6 -0.16 29.12 -21.94
CA SER A 6 0.63 28.59 -20.82
C SER A 6 -0.23 27.74 -19.88
N ASP A 7 -0.05 26.43 -20.01
CA ASP A 7 -0.49 25.37 -19.11
C ASP A 7 0.48 25.30 -17.91
N PRO A 8 0.05 25.51 -16.64
CA PRO A 8 1.00 25.62 -15.55
C PRO A 8 1.32 24.28 -14.89
N CYS A 9 2.59 23.90 -15.08
CA CYS A 9 3.47 23.16 -14.17
C CYS A 9 3.55 21.63 -14.29
N TYR A 10 4.16 21.20 -15.40
CA TYR A 10 5.28 20.26 -15.31
C TYR A 10 6.44 20.98 -14.58
N ASP A 11 6.85 20.49 -13.41
CA ASP A 11 8.04 21.00 -12.70
C ASP A 11 9.30 20.28 -13.20
N GLU A 12 9.98 20.93 -14.15
CA GLU A 12 11.33 20.60 -14.60
C GLU A 12 12.38 21.19 -13.63
N SER A 13 12.61 20.57 -12.48
CA SER A 13 13.82 20.80 -11.68
C SER A 13 14.11 19.72 -10.62
N LEU A 14 14.05 18.43 -10.99
CA LEU A 14 14.51 17.37 -10.09
C LEU A 14 16.03 17.23 -10.21
N ASP A 15 16.75 17.66 -9.18
CA ASP A 15 18.16 17.28 -8.99
C ASP A 15 18.21 15.78 -8.63
N TYR A 16 18.69 14.97 -9.58
CA TYR A 16 18.61 13.51 -9.59
C TYR A 16 19.80 12.85 -8.88
N SER A 17 19.99 13.14 -7.60
CA SER A 17 20.87 12.35 -6.74
C SER A 17 20.21 12.14 -5.38
N HIS A 18 20.52 11.04 -4.70
CA HIS A 18 20.19 10.93 -3.28
C HIS A 18 21.43 10.46 -2.55
N ASP A 19 22.28 11.43 -2.28
CA ASP A 19 23.31 11.37 -1.25
C ASP A 19 22.80 12.05 0.03
N HIS A 20 21.48 12.03 0.27
CA HIS A 20 20.86 12.73 1.39
C HIS A 20 20.78 11.82 2.62
N ALA A 21 21.28 12.32 3.74
CA ALA A 21 21.24 11.60 4.99
C ALA A 21 19.79 11.39 5.48
N LEU A 22 19.47 10.15 5.87
CA LEU A 22 18.29 9.86 6.67
C LEU A 22 18.48 10.45 8.06
N ILE A 23 17.63 11.41 8.43
CA ILE A 23 17.65 12.02 9.75
C ILE A 23 16.42 11.61 10.55
N GLU A 24 16.54 11.69 11.87
CA GLU A 24 15.39 11.54 12.75
C GLU A 24 14.44 12.73 12.58
N ARG A 25 13.18 12.43 12.26
CA ARG A 25 12.10 13.41 12.11
C ARG A 25 10.95 13.01 13.03
N ASN A 26 10.25 14.00 13.55
CA ASN A 26 9.01 13.78 14.27
C ASN A 26 7.83 14.06 13.33
N VAL A 27 7.06 13.02 13.01
CA VAL A 27 5.87 13.12 12.17
C VAL A 27 4.64 13.25 13.06
N LYS A 28 3.90 14.36 12.88
CA LYS A 28 2.66 14.61 13.63
C LYS A 28 1.56 13.63 13.23
N LYS A 29 0.72 13.24 14.19
CA LYS A 29 -0.49 12.46 13.95
C LYS A 29 -1.35 13.19 12.90
N GLY A 30 -1.84 12.45 11.89
CA GLY A 30 -2.61 13.00 10.77
C GLY A 30 -1.80 13.39 9.54
N MET A 31 -0.46 13.43 9.61
CA MET A 31 0.37 13.53 8.39
C MET A 31 0.36 12.19 7.65
N TYR A 32 -0.06 12.20 6.39
CA TYR A 32 -0.24 10.98 5.59
C TYR A 32 1.04 10.52 4.89
N VAL A 33 2.07 10.29 5.68
CA VAL A 33 3.34 9.71 5.24
C VAL A 33 3.39 8.22 5.55
N ARG A 34 4.17 7.47 4.78
CA ARG A 34 4.23 6.01 4.86
C ARG A 34 5.65 5.48 4.85
N CYS A 35 5.83 4.32 5.46
CA CYS A 35 7.12 3.65 5.48
C CYS A 35 7.39 2.98 4.13
N CYS A 36 8.58 3.20 3.57
CA CYS A 36 9.02 2.62 2.30
C CYS A 36 9.07 1.08 2.30
N LYS A 37 9.30 0.42 3.45
CA LYS A 37 9.29 -1.05 3.57
C LYS A 37 7.89 -1.64 3.74
N CYS A 38 7.10 -1.13 4.69
CA CYS A 38 5.87 -1.81 5.12
C CYS A 38 4.59 -1.19 4.58
N HIS A 39 4.69 0.01 3.97
CA HIS A 39 3.58 0.84 3.50
C HIS A 39 2.55 1.19 4.59
N GLY A 40 2.89 0.95 5.85
CA GLY A 40 2.13 1.39 7.01
C GLY A 40 2.27 2.90 7.23
N PRO A 41 1.30 3.52 7.95
CA PRO A 41 1.43 4.90 8.39
C PRO A 41 2.67 5.03 9.28
N VAL A 42 3.36 6.16 9.19
CA VAL A 42 4.48 6.49 10.09
C VAL A 42 4.05 7.64 10.99
N GLU A 43 4.29 7.50 12.29
CA GLU A 43 3.89 8.48 13.31
C GLU A 43 5.01 8.59 14.36
N GLY A 44 5.19 9.78 14.94
CA GLY A 44 6.21 10.01 15.96
C GLY A 44 7.63 10.05 15.40
N SER A 45 8.59 9.46 16.13
CA SER A 45 10.02 9.44 15.75
C SER A 45 10.26 8.43 14.62
N VAL A 46 10.65 8.95 13.46
CA VAL A 46 10.87 8.18 12.22
C VAL A 46 12.18 8.60 11.57
N LEU A 47 12.70 7.80 10.66
CA LEU A 47 13.81 8.21 9.79
C LEU A 47 13.23 8.74 8.49
N GLY A 48 13.64 9.92 8.06
CA GLY A 48 13.19 10.47 6.79
C GLY A 48 14.24 11.35 6.15
N CYS A 49 14.18 11.43 4.82
CA CYS A 49 14.99 12.41 4.10
C CYS A 49 14.34 13.79 4.25
N LYS A 50 15.16 14.83 4.44
CA LYS A 50 14.67 16.21 4.50
C LYS A 50 14.29 16.72 3.11
N GLU A 51 15.00 16.26 2.10
CA GLU A 51 14.98 16.78 0.73
C GLU A 51 14.03 15.96 -0.17
N CYS A 52 13.90 14.65 0.09
CA CYS A 52 12.99 13.79 -0.64
C CYS A 52 11.63 13.68 0.06
N ASN A 53 10.64 14.36 -0.52
CA ASN A 53 9.26 14.25 -0.10
C ASN A 53 8.77 12.80 -0.25
N GLY A 54 8.22 12.26 0.84
CA GLY A 54 7.66 10.91 0.86
C GLY A 54 8.66 9.79 1.18
N TYR A 55 9.93 10.09 1.44
CA TYR A 55 10.93 9.09 1.84
C TYR A 55 11.02 8.97 3.36
N PHE A 56 10.24 8.04 3.92
CA PHE A 56 10.15 7.81 5.37
C PHE A 56 10.25 6.33 5.73
N TRP A 57 10.82 6.04 6.89
CA TRP A 57 11.05 4.70 7.41
C TRP A 57 10.72 4.65 8.91
N HIS A 58 10.05 3.58 9.32
CA HIS A 58 10.19 3.16 10.71
C HIS A 58 11.63 2.72 10.94
N LYS A 59 12.22 3.11 12.09
CA LYS A 59 13.56 2.70 12.50
C LYS A 59 13.74 1.18 12.39
N LYS A 60 12.82 0.44 13.02
CA LYS A 60 12.76 -1.03 12.95
C LYS A 60 12.68 -1.58 11.52
N CYS A 61 11.89 -0.96 10.64
CA CYS A 61 11.78 -1.42 9.26
C CYS A 61 13.11 -1.29 8.50
N LEU A 62 13.86 -0.21 8.73
CA LEU A 62 15.17 -0.02 8.11
C LEU A 62 16.20 -1.00 8.69
N GLU A 63 16.22 -1.19 10.00
CA GLU A 63 17.13 -2.11 10.70
C GLU A 63 16.92 -3.58 10.30
N GLU A 64 15.68 -3.97 10.01
CA GLU A 64 15.31 -5.32 9.57
C GLU A 64 15.47 -5.52 8.05
N LEU A 65 16.05 -4.58 7.30
CA LEU A 65 16.35 -4.83 5.89
C LEU A 65 17.54 -5.79 5.79
N PRO A 66 17.36 -6.96 5.15
CA PRO A 66 18.50 -7.82 4.86
C PRO A 66 19.43 -7.13 3.85
N ARG A 67 20.74 -7.42 3.96
CA ARG A 67 21.72 -6.96 2.96
C ARG A 67 21.59 -7.69 1.63
N GLU A 68 21.13 -8.94 1.66
CA GLU A 68 20.96 -9.78 0.48
C GLU A 68 19.68 -10.61 0.60
N ILE A 69 19.00 -10.83 -0.52
CA ILE A 69 17.81 -11.68 -0.60
C ILE A 69 17.90 -12.63 -1.79
N ARG A 70 17.20 -13.76 -1.67
CA ARG A 70 16.87 -14.64 -2.80
C ARG A 70 15.41 -14.41 -3.17
N HIS A 71 15.13 -14.24 -4.45
CA HIS A 71 13.78 -13.97 -4.93
C HIS A 71 13.27 -15.15 -5.76
N PRO A 72 12.04 -15.65 -5.56
CA PRO A 72 11.53 -16.82 -6.27
C PRO A 72 11.49 -16.68 -7.80
N TYR A 73 11.30 -15.46 -8.30
CA TYR A 73 11.32 -15.15 -9.73
C TYR A 73 12.70 -14.77 -10.28
N HIS A 74 13.73 -14.82 -9.43
CA HIS A 74 15.13 -14.65 -9.84
C HIS A 74 16.03 -15.56 -8.99
N PRO A 75 15.90 -16.90 -9.13
CA PRO A 75 16.54 -17.85 -8.22
C PRO A 75 18.05 -18.00 -8.44
N GLU A 76 18.54 -17.69 -9.65
CA GLU A 76 19.93 -17.90 -10.06
C GLU A 76 20.91 -16.94 -9.36
N HIS A 77 20.47 -15.71 -9.04
CA HIS A 77 21.32 -14.70 -8.42
C HIS A 77 20.70 -14.14 -7.15
N CYS A 78 21.56 -13.77 -6.20
CA CYS A 78 21.14 -12.97 -5.05
C CYS A 78 20.89 -11.52 -5.50
N LEU A 79 19.92 -10.88 -4.86
CA LEU A 79 19.74 -9.44 -4.96
C LEU A 79 20.39 -8.78 -3.74
N VAL A 80 21.19 -7.76 -3.98
CA VAL A 80 21.92 -7.02 -2.95
C VAL A 80 21.21 -5.70 -2.69
N LEU A 81 21.10 -5.32 -1.42
CA LEU A 81 20.59 -4.01 -1.02
C LEU A 81 21.53 -2.92 -1.51
N GLN A 82 21.00 -2.02 -2.33
CA GLN A 82 21.69 -0.84 -2.81
C GLN A 82 21.29 0.37 -1.97
N GLU A 83 22.30 1.14 -1.60
CA GLU A 83 22.13 2.46 -1.05
C GLU A 83 21.97 3.44 -2.22
N SER A 84 20.99 4.32 -2.10
CA SER A 84 20.37 5.11 -3.15
C SER A 84 21.28 5.74 -4.21
N ASP A 85 21.12 5.26 -5.44
CA ASP A 85 21.22 6.03 -6.67
C ASP A 85 19.80 6.43 -7.11
N TYR A 86 19.39 7.66 -6.78
CA TYR A 86 18.07 8.17 -7.12
C TYR A 86 17.96 8.35 -8.64
N GLY A 87 17.13 7.54 -9.29
CA GLY A 87 16.65 7.81 -10.64
C GLY A 87 16.62 6.61 -11.57
N GLY A 88 15.47 6.41 -12.22
CA GLY A 88 15.36 5.57 -13.42
C GLY A 88 15.11 4.08 -13.21
N LYS A 89 15.29 3.53 -12.01
CA LYS A 89 14.97 2.11 -11.77
C LYS A 89 13.48 1.91 -11.51
N VAL A 90 12.91 0.98 -12.28
CA VAL A 90 11.52 0.56 -12.17
C VAL A 90 11.51 -0.79 -11.47
N CYS A 91 10.66 -0.94 -10.45
CA CYS A 91 10.52 -2.23 -9.78
C CYS A 91 9.98 -3.27 -10.77
N THR A 92 10.71 -4.37 -10.94
CA THR A 92 10.38 -5.46 -11.87
C THR A 92 9.03 -6.10 -11.54
N VAL A 93 8.64 -6.07 -10.27
CA VAL A 93 7.43 -6.71 -9.73
C VAL A 93 6.22 -5.78 -9.77
N CYS A 94 6.32 -4.57 -9.18
CA CYS A 94 5.14 -3.70 -9.04
C CYS A 94 5.01 -2.64 -10.14
N ARG A 95 6.14 -2.27 -10.78
CA ARG A 95 6.27 -1.32 -11.92
C ARG A 95 6.27 0.19 -11.63
N PRO A 96 5.98 0.70 -10.42
CA PRO A 96 6.40 2.06 -10.07
C PRO A 96 7.91 2.26 -10.08
N PHE A 97 8.30 3.52 -10.23
CA PHE A 97 9.65 3.97 -9.91
C PHE A 97 9.98 3.66 -8.46
N ILE A 98 11.17 3.10 -8.27
CA ILE A 98 11.71 2.80 -6.96
C ILE A 98 12.10 4.12 -6.30
N ARG A 99 11.71 4.29 -5.03
CA ARG A 99 12.06 5.47 -4.22
C ARG A 99 13.04 5.05 -3.13
N GLY A 100 14.29 5.50 -3.25
CA GLY A 100 15.41 5.21 -2.35
C GLY A 100 15.85 3.75 -2.32
N SER A 101 16.20 3.20 -1.15
CA SER A 101 16.85 1.89 -1.01
C SER A 101 16.08 0.76 -1.68
N TYR A 102 16.80 -0.08 -2.41
CA TYR A 102 16.24 -1.10 -3.28
C TYR A 102 17.17 -2.30 -3.40
N PHE A 103 16.67 -3.39 -3.97
CA PHE A 103 17.46 -4.59 -4.20
C PHE A 103 17.74 -4.75 -5.69
N SER A 104 18.99 -5.00 -6.07
CA SER A 104 19.39 -5.25 -7.45
C SER A 104 20.23 -6.51 -7.59
N CYS A 105 20.15 -7.12 -8.77
CA CYS A 105 21.15 -8.07 -9.23
C CYS A 105 22.30 -7.31 -9.91
N ASN A 106 23.55 -7.74 -9.69
CA ASN A 106 24.71 -7.16 -10.37
C ASN A 106 24.80 -7.60 -11.85
N ASP A 107 24.24 -8.76 -12.17
CA ASP A 107 24.37 -9.41 -13.48
C ASP A 107 23.11 -9.23 -14.35
N CYS A 108 22.00 -8.75 -13.78
CA CYS A 108 20.70 -8.69 -14.44
C CYS A 108 19.97 -7.36 -14.15
N GLU A 109 19.14 -6.91 -15.08
CA GLU A 109 18.22 -5.77 -14.89
C GLU A 109 16.99 -6.17 -14.03
N PHE A 110 17.25 -6.68 -12.82
CA PHE A 110 16.24 -7.10 -11.86
C PHE A 110 16.30 -6.19 -10.64
N TYR A 111 15.26 -5.38 -10.46
CA TYR A 111 15.20 -4.34 -9.41
C TYR A 111 13.93 -4.49 -8.58
N LEU A 112 14.05 -4.48 -7.26
CA LEU A 112 12.89 -4.53 -6.35
C LEU A 112 12.89 -3.35 -5.39
N ASP A 113 11.73 -2.71 -5.24
CA ASP A 113 11.49 -1.84 -4.08
C ASP A 113 11.53 -2.65 -2.77
N ALA A 114 11.81 -1.98 -1.65
CA ALA A 114 11.91 -2.63 -0.34
C ALA A 114 10.63 -3.39 0.07
N TYR A 115 9.46 -2.94 -0.38
CA TYR A 115 8.19 -3.62 -0.12
C TYR A 115 8.10 -4.97 -0.85
N CYS A 116 8.36 -5.00 -2.15
CA CYS A 116 8.32 -6.20 -2.98
C CYS A 116 9.39 -7.21 -2.55
N ALA A 117 10.57 -6.72 -2.15
CA ALA A 117 11.60 -7.53 -1.52
C ALA A 117 11.11 -8.19 -0.20
N SER A 118 10.33 -7.46 0.60
CA SER A 118 9.82 -7.96 1.89
C SER A 118 8.73 -9.02 1.75
N LEU A 119 7.97 -9.02 0.65
CA LEU A 119 6.89 -10.00 0.41
C LEU A 119 7.36 -11.46 0.48
N TYR A 120 8.62 -11.73 0.12
CA TYR A 120 9.19 -13.08 0.06
C TYR A 120 10.20 -13.40 1.15
N SER A 121 10.73 -12.37 1.82
CA SER A 121 11.79 -12.51 2.82
C SER A 121 11.27 -12.52 4.26
N ALA A 122 10.00 -12.15 4.48
CA ALA A 122 9.45 -11.91 5.80
C ALA A 122 8.06 -12.57 5.98
N PRO A 123 7.89 -13.54 6.91
CA PRO A 123 6.64 -14.29 7.09
C PRO A 123 5.41 -13.42 7.36
N GLU A 124 5.57 -12.26 7.99
CA GLU A 124 4.48 -11.34 8.30
C GLU A 124 3.84 -10.69 7.06
N TYR A 125 4.46 -10.86 5.89
CA TYR A 125 3.91 -10.43 4.60
C TYR A 125 3.19 -11.56 3.85
N ALA A 126 3.25 -12.81 4.34
CA ALA A 126 2.61 -13.95 3.68
C ALA A 126 1.10 -13.77 3.51
N GLY A 127 0.42 -13.21 4.53
CA GLY A 127 -1.02 -12.91 4.48
C GLY A 127 -1.40 -11.72 3.58
N ARG A 128 -0.44 -11.11 2.88
CA ARG A 128 -0.67 -10.02 1.92
C ARG A 128 -0.67 -10.51 0.48
N MET A 129 -0.45 -11.81 0.27
CA MET A 129 -0.44 -12.41 -1.05
C MET A 129 -1.49 -13.50 -1.13
N PHE A 130 -2.10 -13.62 -2.30
CA PHE A 130 -2.99 -14.72 -2.63
C PHE A 130 -2.76 -15.08 -4.10
N ARG A 131 -3.11 -16.30 -4.49
CA ARG A 131 -3.01 -16.72 -5.89
C ARG A 131 -4.39 -16.63 -6.55
N ASN A 132 -4.41 -16.35 -7.85
CA ASN A 132 -5.58 -16.52 -8.72
C ASN A 132 -5.18 -17.15 -10.06
N GLY A 133 -5.60 -18.39 -10.34
CA GLY A 133 -5.13 -19.17 -11.47
C GLY A 133 -3.61 -19.38 -11.44
N SER A 134 -2.94 -19.03 -12.54
CA SER A 134 -1.47 -19.04 -12.61
C SER A 134 -0.83 -17.88 -11.83
N HIS A 135 -1.53 -16.78 -11.61
CA HIS A 135 -0.95 -15.55 -11.08
C HIS A 135 -0.90 -15.53 -9.56
N LEU A 136 0.19 -14.97 -9.02
CA LEU A 136 0.30 -14.58 -7.61
C LEU A 136 0.07 -13.07 -7.52
N PHE A 137 -0.79 -12.65 -6.60
CA PHE A 137 -1.12 -11.25 -6.36
C PHE A 137 -0.66 -10.81 -4.99
N ALA A 138 -0.15 -9.58 -4.90
CA ALA A 138 0.11 -8.92 -3.63
C ALA A 138 -0.80 -7.71 -3.47
N LEU A 139 -1.32 -7.55 -2.26
CA LEU A 139 -2.05 -6.35 -1.87
C LEU A 139 -1.07 -5.19 -1.72
N ARG A 140 -1.34 -4.07 -2.37
CA ARG A 140 -0.54 -2.85 -2.31
C ARG A 140 -1.44 -1.67 -1.97
N LYS A 141 -1.01 -0.87 -0.99
CA LYS A 141 -1.66 0.40 -0.67
C LYS A 141 -1.19 1.49 -1.64
N LEU A 142 -2.13 2.20 -2.26
CA LEU A 142 -1.86 3.31 -3.20
C LEU A 142 -1.72 4.66 -2.49
N GLU A 143 -1.09 5.64 -3.15
CA GLU A 143 -1.03 7.02 -2.65
C GLU A 143 -2.43 7.65 -2.69
N ARG A 144 -2.70 8.63 -1.81
CA ARG A 144 -3.99 9.34 -1.85
C ARG A 144 -4.12 10.07 -3.19
N GLY A 145 -5.33 10.05 -3.75
CA GLY A 145 -5.59 10.63 -5.07
C GLY A 145 -5.06 9.78 -6.23
N SER A 146 -4.36 8.67 -5.97
CA SER A 146 -4.08 7.68 -7.01
C SER A 146 -5.40 7.12 -7.51
N GLN A 147 -5.65 7.32 -8.80
CA GLN A 147 -6.73 6.68 -9.49
C GLN A 147 -6.12 5.59 -10.36
N THR A 148 -6.67 4.38 -10.29
CA THR A 148 -6.16 3.26 -11.08
C THR A 148 -7.27 2.71 -11.93
N THR A 149 -6.97 2.52 -13.21
CA THR A 149 -7.68 1.57 -14.04
C THR A 149 -7.22 0.18 -13.61
N GLY A 150 -8.17 -0.68 -13.29
CA GLY A 150 -7.91 -2.11 -13.07
C GLY A 150 -8.25 -2.84 -14.36
N GLU A 151 -7.54 -3.92 -14.70
CA GLU A 151 -7.96 -4.77 -15.83
C GLU A 151 -9.29 -5.50 -15.51
N CYS A 152 -9.72 -5.49 -14.24
CA CYS A 152 -11.02 -6.01 -13.81
C CYS A 152 -12.21 -5.12 -14.19
N CYS A 153 -12.02 -3.81 -14.38
CA CYS A 153 -13.09 -2.92 -14.82
C CYS A 153 -12.57 -1.63 -15.47
N ASP A 154 -13.30 -1.13 -16.47
CA ASP A 154 -12.98 0.14 -17.14
C ASP A 154 -13.24 1.39 -16.27
N ARG A 155 -13.52 1.21 -14.97
CA ARG A 155 -13.82 2.30 -14.06
C ARG A 155 -12.55 2.79 -13.39
N LEU A 156 -12.40 4.11 -13.41
CA LEU A 156 -11.38 4.79 -12.66
C LEU A 156 -11.81 4.87 -11.19
N MET A 157 -11.19 4.06 -10.33
CA MET A 157 -11.57 3.98 -8.92
C MET A 157 -10.49 4.56 -8.02
N ALA A 158 -10.92 5.44 -7.12
CA ALA A 158 -10.13 5.90 -5.99
C ALA A 158 -10.19 4.84 -4.88
N GLU A 159 -9.47 3.72 -5.07
CA GLU A 159 -9.30 2.71 -4.04
C GLU A 159 -7.95 2.87 -3.32
N PRO A 160 -7.92 2.80 -1.99
CA PRO A 160 -6.68 2.90 -1.24
C PRO A 160 -5.79 1.66 -1.37
N TYR A 161 -6.34 0.53 -1.86
CA TYR A 161 -5.59 -0.71 -2.07
C TYR A 161 -5.96 -1.33 -3.41
N ILE A 162 -4.96 -1.95 -4.05
CA ILE A 162 -5.12 -2.79 -5.23
C ILE A 162 -4.38 -4.10 -5.04
N PHE A 163 -4.79 -5.12 -5.78
CA PHE A 163 -3.98 -6.29 -6.02
C PHE A 163 -3.19 -6.08 -7.31
N HIS A 164 -1.89 -6.34 -7.28
CA HIS A 164 -1.09 -6.43 -8.49
C HIS A 164 -0.46 -7.80 -8.58
N CYS A 165 -0.37 -8.33 -9.79
CA CYS A 165 0.40 -9.53 -10.03
C CYS A 165 1.87 -9.27 -9.67
N VAL A 166 2.51 -10.25 -9.02
CA VAL A 166 3.92 -10.19 -8.66
C VAL A 166 4.82 -10.99 -9.60
N GLU A 167 4.23 -11.60 -10.63
CA GLU A 167 4.98 -12.23 -11.70
C GLU A 167 5.72 -11.17 -12.53
N PRO A 168 7.01 -11.36 -12.83
CA PRO A 168 7.77 -10.43 -13.65
C PRO A 168 7.07 -10.16 -14.97
N ASN A 169 7.03 -8.88 -15.37
CA ASN A 169 6.43 -8.41 -16.62
C ASN A 169 4.91 -8.63 -16.76
N CYS A 170 4.21 -9.10 -15.73
CA CYS A 170 2.75 -9.10 -15.72
C CYS A 170 2.22 -7.73 -15.29
N MET A 171 1.29 -7.15 -16.06
CA MET A 171 0.68 -5.85 -15.75
C MET A 171 -0.69 -5.96 -15.06
N LEU A 172 -1.14 -7.19 -14.81
CA LEU A 172 -2.47 -7.47 -14.28
C LEU A 172 -2.65 -6.83 -12.89
N ARG A 173 -3.66 -5.98 -12.78
CA ARG A 173 -4.07 -5.29 -11.56
C ARG A 173 -5.56 -5.43 -11.36
N LEU A 174 -5.96 -5.71 -10.12
CA LEU A 174 -7.35 -5.89 -9.73
C LEU A 174 -7.68 -4.95 -8.57
N HIS A 175 -8.85 -4.32 -8.64
CA HIS A 175 -9.40 -3.56 -7.52
C HIS A 175 -9.79 -4.53 -6.40
N LEU A 176 -9.63 -4.09 -5.15
CA LEU A 176 -9.99 -4.88 -3.98
C LEU A 176 -11.49 -5.15 -3.96
N SER A 177 -12.31 -4.21 -4.45
CA SER A 177 -13.77 -4.30 -4.44
C SER A 177 -14.40 -4.79 -5.75
N CYS A 178 -13.60 -5.23 -6.73
CA CYS A 178 -14.14 -5.80 -7.98
C CYS A 178 -14.20 -7.33 -7.95
N PRO A 179 -15.12 -7.95 -8.72
CA PRO A 179 -15.09 -9.39 -8.95
C PRO A 179 -13.72 -9.87 -9.48
N PRO A 180 -13.31 -11.12 -9.19
CA PRO A 180 -14.10 -12.20 -8.60
C PRO A 180 -14.17 -12.18 -7.07
N PHE A 181 -13.67 -11.14 -6.40
CA PHE A 181 -13.58 -11.12 -4.94
C PHE A 181 -14.93 -10.86 -4.29
N SER A 182 -15.37 -11.81 -3.45
CA SER A 182 -16.36 -11.56 -2.41
C SER A 182 -15.64 -11.32 -1.09
N PHE A 183 -16.00 -10.24 -0.40
CA PHE A 183 -15.48 -10.01 0.94
C PHE A 183 -15.96 -11.11 1.89
N PRO A 184 -15.07 -11.68 2.74
CA PRO A 184 -15.48 -12.63 3.76
C PRO A 184 -16.55 -12.06 4.69
N ASP A 185 -17.52 -12.88 5.10
CA ASP A 185 -18.57 -12.42 6.01
C ASP A 185 -18.03 -12.03 7.40
N THR A 186 -16.92 -12.64 7.83
CA THR A 186 -16.33 -12.41 9.14
C THR A 186 -14.80 -12.39 9.06
N VAL A 187 -14.18 -11.43 9.75
CA VAL A 187 -12.72 -11.30 9.85
C VAL A 187 -12.27 -11.05 11.29
N ALA A 188 -11.12 -11.59 11.68
CA ALA A 188 -10.47 -11.28 12.95
C ALA A 188 -9.52 -10.08 12.76
N HIS A 189 -9.83 -8.94 13.36
CA HIS A 189 -9.05 -7.71 13.17
C HIS A 189 -7.97 -7.56 14.24
N ARG A 190 -6.72 -7.34 13.85
CA ARG A 190 -5.57 -7.29 14.78
C ARG A 190 -5.64 -6.21 15.87
N ARG A 191 -6.49 -5.18 15.72
CA ARG A 191 -6.67 -4.10 16.71
C ARG A 191 -7.99 -4.18 17.46
N HIS A 192 -8.79 -5.21 17.21
CA HIS A 192 -10.08 -5.39 17.86
C HIS A 192 -10.27 -6.85 18.27
N LEU A 193 -10.72 -7.09 19.50
CA LEU A 193 -10.74 -8.44 20.07
C LEU A 193 -11.82 -9.33 19.47
N HIS A 194 -13.02 -8.78 19.25
CA HIS A 194 -14.14 -9.54 18.70
C HIS A 194 -14.04 -9.64 17.16
N PRO A 195 -14.59 -10.70 16.55
CA PRO A 195 -14.70 -10.79 15.10
C PRO A 195 -15.55 -9.64 14.54
N LEU A 196 -15.13 -9.10 13.40
CA LEU A 196 -15.89 -8.10 12.66
C LEU A 196 -16.69 -8.77 11.55
N ASN A 197 -17.93 -8.35 11.38
CA ASN A 197 -18.83 -8.89 10.38
C ASN A 197 -19.01 -7.88 9.24
N LEU A 198 -19.05 -8.37 8.01
CA LEU A 198 -19.36 -7.55 6.86
C LEU A 198 -20.80 -7.05 6.96
N ASP A 199 -20.98 -5.75 6.79
CA ASP A 199 -22.27 -5.09 6.70
C ASP A 199 -22.30 -4.25 5.42
N THR A 200 -23.19 -4.63 4.49
CA THR A 200 -23.41 -3.94 3.22
C THR A 200 -24.61 -2.99 3.28
N SER A 201 -25.30 -2.93 4.41
CA SER A 201 -26.59 -2.27 4.62
C SER A 201 -26.60 -1.34 5.83
N LEU A 202 -25.44 -1.04 6.41
CA LEU A 202 -25.34 -0.16 7.56
C LEU A 202 -25.84 1.24 7.16
N VAL A 203 -27.07 1.55 7.54
CA VAL A 203 -27.64 2.88 7.43
C VAL A 203 -27.34 3.61 8.72
N GLU A 204 -26.60 4.69 8.60
CA GLU A 204 -26.30 5.58 9.70
C GLU A 204 -27.47 6.56 9.83
N GLU A 205 -28.14 6.54 10.99
CA GLU A 205 -29.29 7.40 11.24
C GLU A 205 -28.79 8.85 11.32
N GLU A 206 -28.99 9.63 10.26
CA GLU A 206 -28.67 11.06 10.27
C GLU A 206 -29.67 11.79 11.19
N GLU A 207 -29.35 11.86 12.49
CA GLU A 207 -30.10 12.70 13.44
C GLU A 207 -29.84 14.18 13.15
N ASP A 208 -28.60 14.51 12.78
CA ASP A 208 -28.15 15.81 12.26
C ASP A 208 -27.59 15.64 10.83
N PRO A 209 -27.95 16.49 9.84
CA PRO A 209 -27.31 16.51 8.52
C PRO A 209 -25.78 16.78 8.54
N ASN A 210 -25.22 17.16 9.69
CA ASN A 210 -23.79 17.30 9.92
C ASN A 210 -23.18 16.13 10.72
N ASP A 211 -23.93 15.06 10.98
CA ASP A 211 -23.38 13.86 11.62
C ASP A 211 -22.37 13.18 10.70
N GLU A 212 -21.10 13.27 11.11
CA GLU A 212 -20.01 12.61 10.42
C GLU A 212 -19.65 11.32 11.14
N TYR A 213 -19.80 10.20 10.45
CA TYR A 213 -19.44 8.91 10.96
C TYR A 213 -17.99 8.58 10.60
N TYR A 214 -17.24 8.07 11.58
CA TYR A 214 -15.81 7.82 11.42
C TYR A 214 -15.49 6.33 11.48
N CYS A 215 -14.44 5.93 10.77
CA CYS A 215 -13.87 4.59 10.84
C CYS A 215 -12.98 4.49 12.08
N ASP A 216 -13.28 3.57 12.99
CA ASP A 216 -12.51 3.38 14.24
C ASP A 216 -11.07 2.94 14.00
N SER A 217 -10.78 2.36 12.82
CA SER A 217 -9.42 1.92 12.50
C SER A 217 -8.53 3.03 11.92
N CYS A 218 -9.09 4.03 11.26
CA CYS A 218 -8.30 5.06 10.55
C CYS A 218 -8.69 6.50 10.87
N GLU A 219 -9.67 6.70 11.75
CA GLU A 219 -10.15 8.02 12.20
C GLU A 219 -10.53 8.92 11.01
N SER A 220 -10.98 8.33 9.90
CA SER A 220 -11.42 9.06 8.70
C SER A 220 -12.91 8.86 8.49
N GLN A 221 -13.56 9.89 7.93
CA GLN A 221 -14.98 9.88 7.62
C GLN A 221 -15.36 8.69 6.73
N ARG A 222 -16.49 8.07 7.04
CA ARG A 222 -17.12 6.97 6.29
C ARG A 222 -18.17 7.55 5.35
N THR A 223 -18.52 6.74 4.35
CA THR A 223 -19.63 7.05 3.44
C THR A 223 -20.73 6.03 3.71
N SER A 224 -21.95 6.51 3.96
CA SER A 224 -23.10 5.70 4.43
C SER A 224 -23.53 4.58 3.46
N ASN A 225 -23.04 4.57 2.23
CA ASN A 225 -23.41 3.59 1.19
C ASN A 225 -22.28 2.64 0.78
N ARG A 226 -21.20 2.55 1.57
CA ARG A 226 -20.13 1.59 1.31
C ARG A 226 -20.11 0.46 2.34
N PRO A 227 -19.81 -0.78 1.92
CA PRO A 227 -19.65 -1.88 2.85
C PRO A 227 -18.62 -1.55 3.93
N VAL A 228 -18.89 -1.99 5.15
CA VAL A 228 -18.03 -1.85 6.31
C VAL A 228 -17.91 -3.17 7.05
N TYR A 229 -16.94 -3.27 7.94
CA TYR A 229 -16.85 -4.34 8.91
C TYR A 229 -17.18 -3.81 10.29
N CYS A 230 -18.17 -4.41 10.96
CA CYS A 230 -18.65 -3.98 12.27
C CYS A 230 -18.57 -5.10 13.32
N CYS A 231 -18.26 -4.71 14.55
CA CYS A 231 -18.40 -5.58 15.71
C CYS A 231 -19.84 -5.51 16.22
N ARG A 232 -20.50 -6.66 16.37
CA ARG A 232 -21.87 -6.77 16.89
C ARG A 232 -21.93 -7.03 18.39
N GLU A 233 -20.78 -7.23 19.03
CA GLU A 233 -20.66 -7.53 20.46
C GLU A 233 -20.35 -6.28 21.30
N CYS A 234 -19.71 -5.27 20.71
CA CYS A 234 -19.35 -4.03 21.39
C CYS A 234 -20.45 -2.98 21.33
N ILE A 235 -20.60 -2.18 22.39
CA ILE A 235 -21.47 -1.01 22.43
C ILE A 235 -20.65 0.20 22.92
N PRO A 236 -20.48 1.27 22.11
CA PRO A 236 -20.90 1.36 20.70
C PRO A 236 -20.14 0.36 19.81
N ASN A 237 -20.72 0.04 18.65
CA ASN A 237 -20.12 -0.88 17.68
C ASN A 237 -18.76 -0.33 17.22
N PHE A 238 -17.75 -1.19 17.16
CA PHE A 238 -16.53 -0.89 16.41
C PHE A 238 -16.83 -1.03 14.91
N VAL A 239 -16.58 -0.01 14.11
CA VAL A 239 -16.86 0.01 12.66
C VAL A 239 -15.63 0.46 11.88
N ALA A 240 -15.22 -0.35 10.91
CA ALA A 240 -14.07 -0.11 10.06
C ALA A 240 -14.42 -0.16 8.57
N HIS A 241 -13.75 0.68 7.77
CA HIS A 241 -13.76 0.53 6.32
C HIS A 241 -13.26 -0.86 5.92
N VAL A 242 -13.80 -1.44 4.83
CA VAL A 242 -13.25 -2.67 4.23
C VAL A 242 -11.75 -2.54 3.94
N CYS A 243 -11.30 -1.39 3.45
CA CYS A 243 -9.88 -1.16 3.17
C CYS A 243 -9.00 -1.13 4.43
N CYS A 244 -9.57 -0.85 5.61
CA CYS A 244 -8.84 -0.87 6.87
C CYS A 244 -8.58 -2.29 7.39
N VAL A 245 -9.36 -3.27 6.91
CA VAL A 245 -9.20 -4.70 7.21
C VAL A 245 -8.70 -5.50 5.99
N ALA A 246 -8.12 -4.82 5.00
CA ALA A 246 -7.78 -5.43 3.71
C ALA A 246 -6.73 -6.55 3.83
N TYR A 247 -5.84 -6.51 4.83
CA TYR A 247 -4.86 -7.58 5.05
C TYR A 247 -5.52 -8.83 5.61
N GLU A 248 -6.43 -8.66 6.55
CA GLU A 248 -7.25 -9.73 7.11
C GLU A 248 -8.11 -10.37 6.00
N VAL A 249 -8.77 -9.55 5.18
CA VAL A 249 -9.50 -10.00 4.00
C VAL A 249 -8.59 -10.79 3.05
N CYS A 250 -7.44 -10.24 2.67
CA CYS A 250 -6.50 -10.88 1.75
C CYS A 250 -6.06 -12.26 2.26
N SER A 251 -5.79 -12.39 3.56
CA SER A 251 -5.37 -13.67 4.15
C SER A 251 -6.44 -14.77 4.09
N LEU A 252 -7.71 -14.40 3.93
CA LEU A 252 -8.85 -15.30 3.84
C LEU A 252 -9.27 -15.58 2.39
N LEU A 253 -8.74 -14.84 1.42
CA LEU A 253 -8.90 -15.14 0.01
C LEU A 253 -8.12 -16.43 -0.31
N THR A 254 -8.76 -17.56 -0.02
CA THR A 254 -8.31 -18.91 -0.36
C THR A 254 -9.11 -19.41 -1.56
N PHE A 255 -8.46 -20.17 -2.43
CA PHE A 255 -9.00 -20.60 -3.71
C PHE A 255 -10.16 -21.60 -3.63
N GLN A 256 -11.11 -21.42 -4.55
CA GLN A 256 -11.72 -22.52 -5.31
C GLN A 256 -10.89 -22.79 -6.56
#